data_AF-A0A2P4SYC2-F1
#
_entry.id   AF-A0A2P4SYC2-F1
#
_cell.length_a   1.000
_cell.length_b   1.000
_cell.length_c   1.000
_cell.angle_alpha   90.00
_cell.angle_beta   90.00
_cell.angle_gamma   90.00
#
_symmetry.space_group_name_H-M   'P 1'
#
loop_
_entity.id
_entity.type
_entity.pdbx_description
1 polymer ?
#
loop_
_entity_poly.entity_id
_entity_poly.type
_entity_poly.pdbx_seq_one_letter_code
_entity_poly.pdbx_strand_id
1 'polypeptide(L)' 'MAAVRGVYLRSGRPFMPVTLNMNMAMPSWFDIIGLSPDSQEDEVGIKQAAENVKALIDQEVKNGIPSNRIILGGFSQ' A
#
# COMPACT_ATOMS: atom_id res chain seq x y z
N MET A 1 17.83 24.84 -2.79
CA MET A 1 17.10 23.81 -3.56
C MET A 1 16.51 22.83 -2.56
N ALA A 2 15.18 22.81 -2.37
CA ALA A 2 14.58 21.99 -1.32
C ALA A 2 14.22 20.61 -1.90
N ALA A 3 14.95 19.55 -1.50
CA ALA A 3 14.71 18.19 -1.97
C ALA A 3 13.29 17.70 -1.62
N VAL A 4 12.58 17.11 -2.58
CA VAL A 4 11.36 16.31 -2.35
C VAL A 4 11.81 14.86 -2.25
N ARG A 5 11.37 14.12 -1.23
CA ARG A 5 11.72 12.69 -1.08
C ARG A 5 10.54 11.83 -1.49
N GLY A 6 10.73 11.03 -2.54
CA GLY A 6 9.78 10.00 -2.93
C GLY A 6 9.92 8.78 -2.01
N VAL A 7 8.82 8.38 -1.38
CA VAL A 7 8.74 7.11 -0.64
C VAL A 7 8.17 6.06 -1.60
N TYR A 8 8.99 5.10 -2.02
CA TYR A 8 8.57 4.03 -2.93
C TYR A 8 8.20 2.78 -2.13
N LEU A 9 6.91 2.45 -2.09
CA LEU A 9 6.37 1.30 -1.35
C LEU A 9 6.62 -0.06 -2.01
N ARG A 10 7.29 -0.12 -3.16
CA ARG A 10 7.41 -1.33 -4.01
C ARG A 10 8.01 -2.55 -3.29
N SER A 11 8.86 -2.36 -2.28
CA SER A 11 9.53 -3.44 -1.55
C SER A 11 8.83 -3.92 -0.28
N GLY A 12 7.66 -3.36 0.06
CA GLY A 12 7.02 -3.56 1.38
C GLY A 12 5.82 -4.52 1.42
N ARG A 13 5.41 -5.12 0.28
CA ARG A 13 4.23 -5.99 0.23
C ARG A 13 4.49 -7.36 0.86
N PRO A 14 3.63 -7.84 1.76
CA PRO A 14 3.69 -9.23 2.24
C PRO A 14 3.35 -10.21 1.11
N PHE A 15 3.90 -11.42 1.20
CA PHE A 15 3.38 -12.56 0.44
C PHE A 15 2.11 -13.05 1.13
N MET A 16 1.01 -13.05 0.39
CA MET A 16 -0.29 -13.53 0.89
C MET A 16 -1.07 -14.24 -0.22
N PRO A 17 -1.97 -15.17 0.12
CA PRO A 17 -2.88 -15.75 -0.87
C PRO A 17 -3.77 -14.66 -1.49
N VAL A 18 -4.00 -14.76 -2.80
CA VAL A 18 -4.89 -13.86 -3.53
C VAL A 18 -6.05 -14.65 -4.14
N THR A 19 -7.28 -14.32 -3.73
CA THR A 19 -8.53 -15.01 -4.11
C THR A 19 -8.71 -15.06 -5.63
N LEU A 20 -8.52 -13.93 -6.31
CA LEU A 20 -8.59 -13.80 -7.76
C LEU A 20 -7.64 -14.76 -8.48
N ASN A 21 -6.50 -15.08 -7.86
CA ASN A 21 -5.46 -15.93 -8.43
C ASN A 21 -5.48 -17.34 -7.83
N MET A 22 -6.67 -17.89 -7.57
CA MET A 22 -6.87 -19.25 -7.02
C MET A 22 -6.13 -19.47 -5.68
N ASN A 23 -6.10 -18.45 -4.82
CA ASN A 23 -5.38 -18.44 -3.53
C ASN A 23 -3.87 -18.67 -3.64
N MET A 24 -3.27 -18.51 -4.83
CA MET A 24 -1.82 -18.57 -4.97
C MET A 24 -1.18 -17.43 -4.17
N ALA A 25 -0.12 -17.77 -3.42
CA ALA A 25 0.63 -16.79 -2.64
C ALA A 25 1.50 -15.93 -3.56
N MET A 26 1.29 -14.63 -3.53
CA MET A 26 2.07 -13.64 -4.28
C MET A 26 2.18 -12.33 -3.50
N PRO A 27 3.10 -11.41 -3.88
CA PRO A 27 3.19 -10.11 -3.21
C PRO A 27 1.91 -9.30 -3.45
N SER A 28 1.14 -9.06 -2.39
CA SER A 28 -0.11 -8.29 -2.42
C SER A 28 -0.21 -7.40 -1.20
N TRP A 29 -0.87 -6.25 -1.30
CA TRP A 29 -1.11 -5.38 -0.13
C TRP A 29 -2.30 -5.87 0.70
N PHE A 30 -3.31 -6.41 0.02
CA PHE A 30 -4.54 -6.97 0.56
C PHE A 30 -5.11 -7.98 -0.45
N ASP A 31 -6.16 -8.70 -0.09
CA ASP A 31 -6.73 -9.71 -0.98
C ASP A 31 -7.48 -9.07 -2.18
N ILE A 32 -7.29 -9.64 -3.37
CA ILE A 32 -8.08 -9.27 -4.56
C ILE A 32 -9.12 -10.35 -4.75
N ILE A 33 -10.40 -10.00 -4.62
CA ILE A 33 -11.49 -10.94 -4.84
C ILE A 33 -11.96 -10.87 -6.30
N GLY A 34 -12.01 -9.68 -6.88
CA GLY A 34 -12.39 -9.47 -8.28
C GLY A 34 -11.89 -8.13 -8.83
N LEU A 35 -12.09 -7.92 -10.14
CA LEU A 35 -11.64 -6.71 -10.87
C LEU A 35 -12.80 -5.83 -11.37
N SER A 36 -14.04 -6.28 -11.19
CA SER A 36 -15.21 -5.51 -11.60
C SER A 36 -15.60 -4.51 -10.51
N PRO A 37 -16.22 -3.36 -10.85
CA PRO A 37 -16.62 -2.36 -9.85
C PRO A 37 -17.64 -2.86 -8.81
N ASP A 38 -18.34 -3.95 -9.12
CA ASP A 38 -19.31 -4.64 -8.27
C ASP A 38 -18.73 -5.84 -7.52
N SER A 39 -17.44 -6.15 -7.71
CA SER A 39 -16.75 -7.19 -6.95
C SER A 39 -16.69 -6.81 -5.47
N GLN A 40 -16.78 -7.82 -4.60
CA GLN A 40 -16.54 -7.63 -3.18
C GLN A 40 -15.09 -7.16 -2.94
N GLU A 41 -14.89 -6.30 -1.94
CA GLU A 41 -13.57 -5.83 -1.53
C GLU A 41 -13.16 -6.42 -0.16
N ASP A 42 -11.86 -6.64 0.01
CA ASP A 42 -11.26 -6.97 1.31
C ASP A 42 -11.07 -5.70 2.15
N GLU A 43 -12.17 -5.16 2.68
CA GLU A 43 -12.17 -3.91 3.45
C GLU A 43 -11.19 -3.96 4.64
N VAL A 44 -11.07 -5.11 5.29
CA VAL A 44 -10.18 -5.31 6.43
C VAL A 44 -8.72 -5.25 5.99
N GLY A 45 -8.35 -5.98 4.94
CA GLY A 45 -7.00 -5.94 4.38
C GLY A 45 -6.63 -4.57 3.84
N ILE A 46 -7.56 -3.88 3.16
CA ILE A 46 -7.35 -2.51 2.66
C ILE A 46 -7.03 -1.56 3.83
N LYS A 47 -7.80 -1.61 4.92
CA LYS A 47 -7.53 -0.79 6.12
C LYS A 47 -6.17 -1.13 6.73
N GLN A 48 -5.83 -2.41 6.82
CA GLN A 48 -4.53 -2.83 7.36
C GLN A 48 -3.36 -2.34 6.48
N ALA A 49 -3.50 -2.41 5.16
CA ALA A 49 -2.52 -1.89 4.22
C ALA A 49 -2.37 -0.36 4.37
N ALA A 50 -3.49 0.36 4.53
CA ALA A 50 -3.49 1.81 4.74
C ALA A 50 -2.76 2.19 6.04
N GLU A 51 -2.98 1.47 7.15
CA GLU A 51 -2.25 1.70 8.41
C GLU A 51 -0.75 1.45 8.26
N ASN A 52 -0.35 0.43 7.49
CA ASN A 52 1.06 0.18 7.20
C ASN A 52 1.70 1.35 6.43
N VAL A 53 1.00 1.89 5.42
CA VAL A 53 1.45 3.07 4.67
C VAL A 53 1.51 4.30 5.58
N LYS A 54 0.50 4.49 6.44
CA LYS A 54 0.48 5.58 7.42
C LYS A 54 1.67 5.50 8.37
N ALA A 55 2.02 4.32 8.88
CA ALA A 55 3.17 4.14 9.75
C ALA A 55 4.49 4.54 9.06
N LEU A 56 4.64 4.28 7.76
CA LEU A 56 5.81 4.71 6.99
C LEU A 56 5.84 6.23 6.82
N ILE A 57 4.69 6.85 6.54
CA ILE A 57 4.58 8.32 6.48
C ILE A 57 4.95 8.93 7.84
N ASP A 58 4.43 8.39 8.94
CA ASP A 58 4.72 8.85 10.29
C ASP A 58 6.22 8.72 10.64
N GLN A 59 6.91 7.70 10.14
CA GLN A 59 8.36 7.56 10.28
C GLN A 59 9.13 8.64 9.51
N GLU A 60 8.76 8.93 8.27
CA GLU A 60 9.40 10.00 7.49
C GLU A 60 9.17 11.38 8.11
N VAL A 61 7.98 11.61 8.67
CA VAL A 61 7.67 12.82 9.44
C VAL A 61 8.54 12.93 10.69
N LYS A 62 8.69 11.84 11.45
CA LYS A 62 9.61 11.79 12.61
C LYS A 62 11.07 12.05 12.21
N ASN A 63 11.46 11.66 11.00
CA ASN A 63 12.78 11.92 10.44
C ASN A 63 12.97 13.36 9.90
N GLY A 64 11.97 14.23 10.10
CA GLY A 64 12.05 15.66 9.77
C GLY A 64 11.52 16.02 8.37
N ILE A 65 10.88 15.09 7.67
CA ILE A 65 10.24 15.38 6.38
C ILE A 65 8.79 15.76 6.61
N PRO A 66 8.41 17.04 6.48
CA PRO A 66 7.02 17.44 6.70
C PRO A 66 6.09 16.76 5.69
N SER A 67 4.89 16.38 6.14
CA SER A 67 3.93 15.60 5.37
C SER A 67 3.53 16.26 4.04
N ASN A 68 3.49 17.59 3.98
CA ASN A 68 3.21 18.35 2.75
C ASN A 68 4.30 18.23 1.66
N ARG A 69 5.41 17.54 1.95
CA ARG A 69 6.46 17.22 0.98
C ARG A 69 6.56 15.73 0.68
N ILE A 70 5.61 14.93 1.17
CA ILE A 70 5.50 13.50 0.90
C ILE A 70 4.43 13.31 -0.17
N ILE A 71 4.81 12.65 -1.27
CA ILE A 71 3.88 12.28 -2.34
C ILE A 71 3.72 10.77 -2.29
N LEU A 72 2.48 10.30 -2.17
CA LEU A 72 2.12 8.90 -2.29
C LEU A 72 1.75 8.61 -3.75
N GLY A 73 2.44 7.64 -4.35
CA GLY A 73 2.18 7.18 -5.70
C GLY A 73 2.08 5.65 -5.75
N GLY A 74 1.29 5.13 -6.69
CA GLY A 74 1.09 3.70 -6.90
C GLY A 74 0.65 3.41 -8.34
N PHE A 75 0.84 2.17 -8.78
CA PHE A 75 0.34 1.67 -10.05
C PHE A 75 -0.25 0.29 -9.81
N SER A 76 -1.55 0.12 -10.07
CA SER A 76 -2.29 -1.05 -9.58
C SER A 76 -2.05 -1.21 -8.05
N GLN A 77 -2.56 -2.29 -7.45
CA GLN A 77 -1.79 -2.87 -6.36
C GLN A 77 -0.66 -3.72 -6.94
#